data_AF-A0A920NWE7-F1
#
_entry.id   AF-A0A920NWE7-F1
#
_cell.length_a   1.000
_cell.length_b   1.000
_cell.length_c   1.000
_cell.angle_alpha   90.00
_cell.angle_beta   90.00
_cell.angle_gamma   90.00
#
_symmetry.space_group_name_H-M   'P 1'
#
loop_
_entity.id
_entity.type
_entity.pdbx_description
1 polymer ?
#
loop_
_entity_poly.entity_id
_entity_poly.type
_entity_poly.pdbx_seq_one_letter_code
_entity_poly.pdbx_strand_id
1 'polypeptide(L)'
;MAEVSLAPFPKNRGDLEEPNSLPIDGSFPDSVLEDTVICPYNQPSMAQALIDKYASELAAIIVEPVLGSMGMVPAKKKFSCRLLEILLLNMASF
;
A
#
# COMPACT_ATOMS: atom_id res chain seq x y z
N MET A 1 2.96 -4.17 17.11
CA MET A 1 2.29 -3.58 15.93
C MET A 1 3.36 -3.53 14.86
N ALA A 2 3.14 -4.15 13.70
CA ALA A 2 4.14 -4.10 12.62
C ALA A 2 3.89 -2.83 11.80
N GLU A 3 4.94 -2.04 11.58
CA GLU A 3 4.89 -0.78 10.86
C GLU A 3 5.85 -0.86 9.67
N VAL A 4 5.32 -0.77 8.45
CA VAL A 4 6.09 -0.91 7.20
C VAL A 4 6.00 0.40 6.43
N SER A 5 7.15 0.94 6.02
CA SER A 5 7.27 2.14 5.18
C SER A 5 6.46 3.37 5.64
N LEU A 6 6.36 3.61 6.95
CA LEU A 6 5.73 4.82 7.50
C LEU A 6 6.39 6.11 7.00
N ALA A 7 7.72 6.16 6.95
CA ALA A 7 8.50 7.32 6.53
C ALA A 7 9.83 6.94 5.84
N PRO A 8 9.78 6.21 4.71
CA PRO A 8 10.99 5.70 4.11
C PRO A 8 11.85 6.85 3.59
N PHE A 9 13.15 6.81 3.88
CA PHE A 9 14.09 7.81 3.36
C PHE A 9 14.05 7.82 1.83
N PRO A 10 14.08 9.00 1.18
CA PRO A 10 13.97 9.11 -0.28
C PRO A 10 14.96 8.22 -1.06
N LYS A 11 16.16 7.99 -0.50
CA LYS A 11 17.18 7.13 -1.08
C LYS A 11 16.84 5.63 -1.10
N ASN A 12 15.97 5.17 -0.21
CA ASN A 12 15.71 3.74 0.02
C ASN A 12 14.29 3.32 -0.38
N ARG A 13 13.36 4.27 -0.56
CA ARG A 13 11.92 3.99 -0.75
C ARG A 13 11.56 3.24 -2.05
N GLY A 14 12.50 3.12 -3.00
CA GLY A 14 12.22 2.60 -4.34
C GLY A 14 11.53 3.62 -5.25
N ASP A 15 11.11 3.17 -6.42
CA ASP A 15 10.33 3.97 -7.36
C ASP A 15 8.83 3.90 -7.03
N LEU A 16 8.02 4.83 -7.57
CA LEU A 16 6.58 4.80 -7.31
C LEU A 16 5.88 3.59 -7.94
N GLU A 17 6.47 3.02 -8.99
CA GLU A 17 5.96 1.84 -9.69
C GLU A 17 6.39 0.53 -9.03
N GLU A 18 7.47 0.57 -8.24
CA GLU A 18 7.98 -0.57 -7.48
C GLU A 18 8.54 -0.08 -6.13
N PRO A 19 7.67 0.29 -5.17
CA PRO A 19 8.10 0.77 -3.87
C PRO A 19 8.70 -0.36 -3.03
N ASN A 20 9.74 -0.05 -2.27
CA ASN A 20 10.32 -1.00 -1.33
C ASN A 20 9.49 -1.06 -0.03
N SER A 21 9.17 -2.27 0.42
CA SER A 21 8.65 -2.54 1.76
C SER A 21 9.80 -2.51 2.77
N LEU A 22 9.86 -1.45 3.58
CA LEU A 22 10.98 -1.22 4.50
C LEU A 22 10.52 -1.32 5.95
N PRO A 23 11.32 -1.96 6.82
CA PRO A 23 11.03 -1.96 8.25
C PRO A 23 11.28 -0.58 8.83
N ILE A 24 10.46 -0.19 9.81
CA ILE A 24 10.74 0.99 10.64
C ILE A 24 11.74 0.65 11.74
N ASP A 25 11.63 -0.54 12.31
CA ASP A 25 12.52 -1.09 13.32
C ASP A 25 12.61 -2.63 13.20
N GLY A 26 13.33 -3.26 14.14
CA GLY A 26 13.45 -4.72 14.21
C GLY A 26 12.41 -5.39 15.11
N SER A 27 11.25 -4.78 15.33
CA SER A 27 10.23 -5.30 16.26
C SER A 27 9.42 -6.48 15.70
N PHE A 28 9.60 -6.82 14.42
CA PHE A 28 8.89 -7.90 13.75
C PHE A 28 9.81 -8.67 12.78
N PRO A 29 9.47 -9.94 12.44
CA PRO A 29 10.25 -10.73 11.49
C PRO A 29 10.19 -10.19 10.06
N ASP A 30 11.27 -10.38 9.30
CA ASP A 30 11.38 -9.91 7.91
C ASP A 30 10.26 -10.46 6.99
N SER A 31 9.67 -11.61 7.31
CA SER A 31 8.55 -12.18 6.54
C SER A 31 7.36 -11.22 6.43
N VAL A 32 7.17 -10.31 7.39
CA VAL A 32 6.11 -9.29 7.31
C VAL A 32 6.35 -8.32 6.14
N LEU A 33 7.61 -8.05 5.78
CA LEU A 33 7.96 -7.21 4.63
C LEU A 33 7.64 -7.92 3.32
N GLU A 34 7.76 -9.25 3.28
CA GLU A 34 7.44 -10.09 2.12
C GLU A 34 5.92 -10.16 1.90
N ASP A 35 5.14 -10.21 2.99
CA ASP A 35 3.68 -10.26 2.96
C ASP A 35 3.02 -8.87 2.75
N THR A 36 3.81 -7.79 2.75
CA THR A 36 3.29 -6.41 2.65
C THR A 36 3.69 -5.76 1.34
N VAL A 37 2.71 -5.25 0.59
CA VAL A 37 2.93 -4.46 -0.63
C VAL A 37 2.62 -2.98 -0.35
N ILE A 38 3.60 -2.12 -0.56
CA ILE A 38 3.44 -0.67 -0.41
C ILE A 38 2.94 -0.05 -1.71
N CYS A 39 1.82 0.67 -1.64
CA CYS A 39 1.23 1.37 -2.78
C CYS A 39 1.39 2.90 -2.65
N PRO A 40 1.65 3.62 -3.75
CA PRO A 40 1.76 5.08 -3.73
C PRO A 40 0.40 5.75 -3.45
N TYR A 41 0.33 6.46 -2.33
CA TYR A 41 -0.89 7.15 -1.89
C TYR A 41 -1.33 8.21 -2.90
N ASN A 42 -2.65 8.32 -3.15
CA ASN A 42 -3.23 9.24 -4.13
C ASN A 42 -2.80 9.05 -5.60
N GLN A 43 -2.17 7.93 -5.93
CA GLN A 43 -1.75 7.55 -7.29
C GLN A 43 -2.52 6.29 -7.76
N PRO A 44 -3.83 6.41 -8.10
CA PRO A 44 -4.71 5.26 -8.29
C PRO A 44 -4.28 4.27 -9.37
N SER A 45 -3.73 4.75 -10.49
CA SER A 45 -3.28 3.87 -11.58
C SER A 45 -2.05 3.04 -11.19
N MET A 46 -1.12 3.62 -10.43
CA MET A 46 0.08 2.93 -9.96
C MET A 46 -0.27 1.93 -8.86
N ALA A 47 -1.12 2.35 -7.91
CA ALA A 47 -1.64 1.45 -6.88
C ALA A 47 -2.40 0.26 -7.48
N GLN A 48 -3.22 0.49 -8.51
CA GLN A 48 -3.89 -0.59 -9.24
C GLN A 48 -2.89 -1.58 -9.83
N ALA A 49 -1.88 -1.09 -10.56
CA ALA A 49 -0.93 -1.97 -11.25
C ALA A 49 -0.20 -2.89 -10.25
N LEU A 50 0.14 -2.35 -9.07
CA LEU A 50 0.71 -3.14 -7.98
C LEU A 50 -0.29 -4.15 -7.43
N ILE A 51 -1.53 -3.74 -7.16
CA ILE A 51 -2.55 -4.66 -6.65
C ILE A 51 -2.82 -5.78 -7.66
N ASP A 52 -2.93 -5.47 -8.96
CA ASP A 52 -3.15 -6.47 -10.01
C ASP A 52 -2.00 -7.47 -10.12
N LYS A 53 -0.75 -7.03 -9.92
CA LYS A 53 0.44 -7.88 -9.90
C LYS A 53 0.36 -8.96 -8.80
N TYR A 54 -0.28 -8.66 -7.68
CA TYR A 54 -0.41 -9.55 -6.51
C TYR A 54 -1.85 -10.01 -6.24
N ALA A 55 -2.77 -9.85 -7.21
CA ALA A 55 -4.21 -10.03 -7.01
C ALA A 55 -4.60 -11.41 -6.47
N SER A 56 -3.93 -12.48 -6.91
CA SER A 56 -4.18 -13.85 -6.46
C SER A 56 -3.81 -14.12 -5.01
N GLU A 57 -2.96 -13.26 -4.42
CA GLU A 57 -2.41 -13.40 -3.07
C GLU A 57 -2.91 -12.28 -2.13
N LEU A 58 -3.73 -11.35 -2.65
CA LEU A 58 -4.21 -10.20 -1.91
C LEU A 58 -5.27 -10.59 -0.87
N ALA A 59 -4.91 -10.51 0.41
CA ALA A 59 -5.85 -10.73 1.50
C ALA A 59 -6.69 -9.49 1.84
N ALA A 60 -6.07 -8.29 1.87
CA ALA A 60 -6.73 -7.06 2.28
C ALA A 60 -6.02 -5.81 1.73
N ILE A 61 -6.76 -4.69 1.69
CA ILE A 61 -6.21 -3.35 1.46
C ILE A 61 -6.47 -2.52 2.72
N ILE A 62 -5.40 -1.98 3.31
CA ILE A 62 -5.47 -1.08 4.47
C ILE A 62 -5.07 0.32 4.02
N VAL A 63 -5.87 1.32 4.36
CA VAL A 63 -5.62 2.72 3.96
C VAL A 63 -6.10 3.70 5.03
N GLU A 64 -5.28 4.71 5.31
CA GLU A 64 -5.70 5.86 6.11
C GLU A 64 -6.58 6.78 5.23
N PRO A 65 -7.82 7.14 5.64
CA PRO A 65 -8.65 8.08 4.87
C PRO A 65 -8.05 9.49 4.78
N VAL A 66 -7.26 9.85 5.79
CA VAL A 66 -6.40 11.03 5.84
C VAL A 66 -5.05 10.54 6.32
N LEU A 67 -4.03 10.65 5.47
CA LEU A 67 -2.69 10.18 5.74
C LEU A 67 -2.04 11.06 6.81
N GLY A 68 -2.18 10.66 8.06
CA GLY A 68 -1.79 11.42 9.24
C GLY A 68 -0.30 11.36 9.51
N SER A 69 0.30 10.19 9.24
CA SER A 69 1.74 9.95 9.35
C SER A 69 2.59 10.89 8.48
N MET A 70 2.00 11.47 7.43
CA MET A 70 2.68 12.29 6.43
C MET A 70 2.01 13.66 6.19
N GLY A 71 1.63 14.34 7.27
CA GLY A 71 1.20 15.75 7.19
C GLY A 71 -0.30 15.95 6.92
N MET A 72 -1.14 15.00 7.36
CA MET A 72 -2.60 15.09 7.30
C MET A 72 -3.14 15.26 5.89
N VAL A 73 -2.70 14.40 4.96
CA VAL A 73 -3.06 14.49 3.53
C VAL A 73 -4.33 13.69 3.23
N PRO A 74 -5.46 14.31 2.83
CA PRO A 74 -6.69 13.59 2.55
C PRO A 74 -6.57 12.67 1.34
N ALA A 75 -7.26 11.53 1.38
CA ALA A 75 -7.43 10.68 0.22
C ALA A 75 -8.30 11.41 -0.81
N LYS A 76 -7.83 11.48 -2.06
CA LYS A 76 -8.62 11.98 -3.18
C LYS A 76 -9.76 11.00 -3.41
N LYS A 77 -10.97 11.52 -3.66
CA LYS A 77 -12.16 10.70 -3.95
C LYS A 77 -11.90 9.63 -5.02
N LYS A 78 -11.21 10.01 -6.11
CA LYS A 78 -10.82 9.08 -7.19
C LYS A 78 -9.95 7.92 -6.70
N PHE A 79 -9.07 8.16 -5.74
CA PHE A 79 -8.20 7.13 -5.17
C PHE A 79 -9.01 6.15 -4.31
N SER A 80 -9.80 6.66 -3.35
CA SER A 80 -10.62 5.81 -2.48
C SER A 80 -11.68 5.00 -3.23
N CYS A 81 -12.37 5.62 -4.19
CA CYS A 81 -13.34 4.90 -5.04
C CYS A 81 -12.66 3.78 -5.81
N ARG A 82 -11.46 4.04 -6.37
CA ARG A 82 -10.72 3.04 -7.11
C ARG A 82 -10.31 1.85 -6.24
N LEU A 83 -9.79 2.08 -5.03
CA LEU A 83 -9.45 0.99 -4.11
C LEU A 83 -10.66 0.11 -3.77
N LEU A 84 -11.83 0.72 -3.58
CA LEU A 84 -13.07 -0.02 -3.32
C LEU A 84 -13.51 -0.86 -4.53
N GLU A 85 -13.45 -0.30 -5.74
CA GLU A 85 -13.75 -1.04 -6.97
C GLU A 85 -12.84 -2.27 -7.12
N ILE A 86 -11.54 -2.11 -6.87
CA ILE A 86 -10.56 -3.21 -6.94
C ILE A 86 -10.89 -4.32 -5.96
N LEU A 87 -11.15 -3.97 -4.71
CA LEU A 87 -11.44 -4.94 -3.67
C LEU A 87 -12.68 -5.76 -4.03
N LEU A 88 -13.75 -5.09 -4.50
CA LEU A 88 -14.98 -5.75 -4.90
C LEU A 88 -14.78 -6.71 -6.08
N LEU A 89 -13.98 -6.33 -7.07
CA LEU A 89 -13.67 -7.19 -8.23
C LEU A 89 -12.86 -8.43 -7.83
N ASN A 90 -11.91 -8.30 -6.91
CA ASN A 90 -11.12 -9.42 -6.43
C ASN A 90 -11.93 -10.37 -5.53
N MET A 91 -12.82 -9.84 -4.68
CA MET A 91 -13.71 -10.67 -3.86
C MET A 91 -14.72 -11.48 -4.70
N ALA A 92 -15.12 -10.98 -5.86
CA ALA A 92 -16.05 -11.68 -6.76
C ALA A 92 -15.41 -12.85 -7.54
N SER A 93 -14.09 -13.01 -7.47
CA SER A 93 -13.35 -14.07 -8.17
C SER A 93 -13.14 -15.34 -7.33
N PHE A 94 -13.69 -15.39 -6.10
CA PHE A 94 -13.66 -16.54 -5.18
C PHE A 94 -14.99 -17.29 -5.12
#